data_AF-A0A9D9UJA5-F1
#
_entry.id   AF-A0A9D9UJA5-F1
#
_cell.length_a   1.000
_cell.length_b   1.000
_cell.length_c   1.000
_cell.angle_alpha   90.00
_cell.angle_beta   90.00
_cell.angle_gamma   90.00
#
_symmetry.space_group_name_H-M   'P 1'
#
loop_
_entity.id
_entity.type
_entity.pdbx_description
1 polymer ?
#
loop_
_entity_poly.entity_id
_entity_poly.type
_entity_poly.pdbx_seq_one_letter_code
_entity_poly.pdbx_strand_id
1 'polypeptide(L)'
;MLFTEIIKKEFQEWNENGNIEEALKLNEKVGSEYFDVKNPHFFTGDLNSPLVLVHLNPKRSKDFYNHLNTFNNYNDYLNNYLHFGTNKYGPLSKRDHKSPFDHKQIRFLKPLGILPFKEGDKYHNLVTVIDNKLQIELVPYGSPEFNFAKIGTENLIPFVDRILVHLLAQKRDYIIFCGKVFIPLLQPYIIQEKVHSFKLLKKDGKSTVHDFHVISIKLKYDDKDITAVIAPQFAKQGYPVSQYGEMIKKYYGIF
;
A
#
# COMPACT_ATOMS: atom_id res chain seq x y z
N MET A 1 5.93 -19.31 5.05
CA MET A 1 6.30 -18.45 6.20
C MET A 1 5.23 -17.40 6.36
N LEU A 2 4.74 -17.17 7.58
CA LEU A 2 3.73 -16.15 7.85
C LEU A 2 4.33 -14.75 7.62
N PHE A 3 3.49 -13.79 7.23
CA PHE A 3 3.94 -12.41 6.95
C PHE A 3 4.68 -11.79 8.14
N THR A 4 4.16 -11.97 9.37
CA THR A 4 4.79 -11.48 10.60
C THR A 4 6.12 -12.15 10.93
N GLU A 5 6.35 -13.39 10.49
CA GLU A 5 7.64 -14.07 10.65
C GLU A 5 8.70 -13.47 9.73
N ILE A 6 8.31 -13.09 8.50
CA ILE A 6 9.20 -12.37 7.56
C ILE A 6 9.61 -11.02 8.14
N ILE A 7 8.64 -10.25 8.66
CA ILE A 7 8.91 -8.95 9.29
C ILE A 7 9.85 -9.11 10.48
N LYS A 8 9.60 -10.11 11.34
CA LYS A 8 10.47 -10.40 12.50
C LYS A 8 11.88 -10.75 12.06
N LYS A 9 12.03 -11.59 11.04
CA LYS A 9 13.32 -11.99 10.49
C LYS A 9 14.08 -10.77 9.97
N GLU A 10 13.49 -9.94 9.10
CA GLU A 10 14.17 -8.77 8.54
C GLU A 10 14.45 -7.68 9.59
N PHE A 11 13.59 -7.56 10.61
CA PHE A 11 13.90 -6.70 11.76
C PHE A 11 15.15 -7.20 12.52
N GLN A 12 15.27 -8.51 12.75
CA GLN A 12 16.44 -9.09 13.41
C GLN A 12 17.70 -8.90 12.59
N GLU A 13 17.65 -9.15 11.28
CA GLU A 13 18.77 -8.87 10.36
C GLU A 13 19.21 -7.41 10.43
N TRP A 14 18.25 -6.47 10.33
CA TRP A 14 18.56 -5.04 10.43
C TRP A 14 19.16 -4.68 11.80
N ASN A 15 18.64 -5.26 12.87
CA ASN A 15 19.10 -4.97 14.24
C ASN A 15 20.51 -5.53 14.52
N GLU A 16 20.83 -6.71 14.00
CA GLU A 16 22.11 -7.39 14.25
C GLU A 16 23.21 -6.96 13.27
N ASN A 17 22.87 -6.85 11.99
CA ASN A 17 23.84 -6.60 10.91
C ASN A 17 23.84 -5.14 10.44
N GLY A 18 22.85 -4.35 10.87
CA GLY A 18 22.68 -2.96 10.45
C GLY A 18 22.10 -2.81 9.04
N ASN A 19 21.80 -3.91 8.33
CA ASN A 19 21.23 -3.93 6.98
C ASN A 19 20.32 -5.15 6.78
N ILE A 20 19.55 -5.13 5.70
CA ILE A 20 18.66 -6.22 5.29
C ILE A 20 19.24 -6.89 4.05
N GLU A 21 19.44 -8.20 4.11
CA GLU A 21 20.12 -8.94 3.04
C GLU A 21 19.34 -8.91 1.73
N GLU A 22 18.01 -9.00 1.81
CA GLU A 22 17.16 -8.96 0.63
C GLU A 22 17.15 -7.58 -0.05
N ALA A 23 17.22 -6.49 0.71
CA ALA A 23 17.34 -5.15 0.15
C ALA A 23 18.69 -4.97 -0.58
N LEU A 24 19.77 -5.53 -0.03
CA LEU A 24 21.09 -5.56 -0.68
C LEU A 24 21.03 -6.33 -2.01
N LYS A 25 20.49 -7.55 -1.99
CA LYS A 25 20.33 -8.38 -3.20
C LYS A 25 19.46 -7.67 -4.25
N LEU A 26 18.41 -6.98 -3.83
CA LEU A 26 17.56 -6.23 -4.76
C LEU A 26 18.33 -5.06 -5.40
N ASN A 27 19.15 -4.33 -4.62
CA ASN A 27 20.02 -3.28 -5.14
C ASN A 27 21.09 -3.82 -6.12
N GLU A 28 21.67 -4.99 -5.84
CA GLU A 28 22.61 -5.67 -6.75
C GLU A 28 21.95 -5.99 -8.10
N LYS A 29 20.75 -6.56 -8.08
CA LYS A 29 19.99 -6.87 -9.31
C LYS A 29 19.59 -5.62 -10.09
N VAL A 30 19.28 -4.54 -9.38
CA VAL A 30 18.98 -3.23 -9.97
C VAL A 30 20.25 -2.54 -10.50
N GLY A 31 21.44 -2.94 -10.04
CA GLY A 31 22.73 -2.38 -10.42
C GLY A 31 23.04 -1.02 -9.78
N SER A 32 22.36 -0.65 -8.70
CA SER A 32 22.61 0.62 -7.96
C SER A 32 22.02 0.59 -6.56
N GLU A 33 22.51 1.45 -5.66
CA GLU A 33 21.87 1.75 -4.37
C GLU A 33 20.54 2.49 -4.62
N TYR A 34 19.48 1.71 -4.83
CA TYR A 34 18.16 2.18 -5.24
C TYR A 34 17.14 2.14 -4.10
N PHE A 35 17.22 1.13 -3.26
CA PHE A 35 16.44 0.93 -2.06
C PHE A 35 17.31 1.15 -0.81
N ASP A 36 16.71 1.73 0.22
CA ASP A 36 17.32 1.80 1.54
C ASP A 36 17.42 0.40 2.12
N VAL A 37 18.65 -0.02 2.42
CA VAL A 37 18.92 -1.34 3.01
C VAL A 37 18.67 -1.37 4.51
N LYS A 38 18.18 -0.26 5.08
CA LYS A 38 17.82 -0.10 6.49
C LYS A 38 16.37 0.32 6.64
N ASN A 39 15.86 0.18 7.86
CA ASN A 39 14.55 0.66 8.28
C ASN A 39 13.42 0.19 7.34
N PRO A 40 13.13 -1.12 7.30
CA PRO A 40 12.08 -1.66 6.47
C PRO A 40 10.73 -1.18 6.98
N HIS A 41 9.81 -0.94 6.06
CA HIS A 41 8.46 -0.50 6.34
C HIS A 41 7.51 -1.32 5.49
N PHE A 42 7.09 -2.46 6.05
CA PHE A 42 6.23 -3.44 5.39
C PHE A 42 4.77 -3.00 5.29
N PHE A 43 4.28 -2.34 6.35
CA PHE A 43 2.87 -2.01 6.44
C PHE A 43 2.60 -0.85 7.41
N THR A 44 1.38 -0.32 7.35
CA THR A 44 0.75 0.44 8.45
C THR A 44 -0.66 -0.05 8.72
N GLY A 45 -1.09 0.09 9.97
CA GLY A 45 -2.44 -0.18 10.43
C GLY A 45 -2.73 -1.65 10.73
N ASP A 46 -4.00 -1.99 10.84
CA ASP A 46 -4.45 -3.29 11.32
C ASP A 46 -4.20 -4.42 10.31
N LEU A 47 -3.30 -5.35 10.65
CA LEU A 47 -3.01 -6.55 9.86
C LEU A 47 -4.26 -7.38 9.57
N ASN A 48 -5.28 -7.33 10.45
CA ASN A 48 -6.52 -8.08 10.31
C ASN A 48 -7.65 -7.30 9.62
N SER A 49 -7.37 -6.10 9.09
CA SER A 49 -8.42 -5.24 8.55
C SER A 49 -9.12 -5.87 7.34
N PRO A 50 -10.46 -5.76 7.23
CA PRO A 50 -11.18 -6.19 6.04
C PRO A 50 -10.89 -5.32 4.80
N LEU A 51 -10.28 -4.14 4.97
CA LEU A 51 -9.90 -3.24 3.88
C LEU A 51 -8.36 -3.20 3.76
N VAL A 52 -7.85 -3.63 2.61
CA VAL A 52 -6.43 -3.67 2.30
C VAL A 52 -6.09 -2.80 1.09
N LEU A 53 -5.09 -1.94 1.24
CA LEU A 53 -4.40 -1.27 0.15
C LEU A 53 -3.03 -1.89 -0.04
N VAL A 54 -2.69 -2.27 -1.27
CA VAL A 54 -1.34 -2.71 -1.64
C VAL A 54 -0.68 -1.60 -2.44
N HIS A 55 0.37 -1.01 -1.86
CA HIS A 55 1.14 0.10 -2.40
C HIS A 55 2.49 -0.40 -2.95
N LEU A 56 3.29 0.50 -3.51
CA LEU A 56 4.51 0.11 -4.22
C LEU A 56 5.69 -0.04 -3.26
N ASN A 57 6.09 1.06 -2.63
CA ASN A 57 7.11 1.07 -1.61
C ASN A 57 7.04 2.39 -0.81
N PRO A 58 7.66 2.43 0.38
CA PRO A 58 7.77 3.66 1.16
C PRO A 58 8.56 4.73 0.38
N LYS A 59 7.97 5.90 0.16
CA LYS A 59 8.70 7.02 -0.42
C LYS A 59 9.71 7.59 0.59
N ARG A 60 11.01 7.56 0.27
CA ARG A 60 12.12 8.00 1.13
C ARG A 60 13.21 8.71 0.33
N SER A 61 13.61 9.93 0.75
CA SER A 61 14.79 10.59 0.13
C SER A 61 16.05 9.81 0.46
N LYS A 62 17.04 9.85 -0.43
CA LYS A 62 18.37 9.29 -0.19
C LYS A 62 19.06 9.92 1.02
N ASP A 63 18.75 11.18 1.34
CA ASP A 63 19.29 11.86 2.52
C ASP A 63 18.83 11.25 3.85
N PHE A 64 17.72 10.50 3.82
CA PHE A 64 17.18 9.76 4.96
C PHE A 64 17.52 8.27 4.87
N TYR A 65 18.45 7.87 4.01
CA TYR A 65 18.93 6.49 4.01
C TYR A 65 19.82 6.25 5.22
N ASN A 66 20.05 4.97 5.51
CA ASN A 66 21.05 4.54 6.49
C ASN A 66 20.78 4.96 7.95
N HIS A 67 19.58 5.45 8.26
CA HIS A 67 19.18 5.71 9.65
C HIS A 67 19.30 4.46 10.50
N LEU A 68 19.86 4.64 11.70
CA LEU A 68 20.04 3.56 12.67
C LEU A 68 18.69 3.07 13.18
N ASN A 69 18.66 1.82 13.63
CA ASN A 69 17.52 1.28 14.33
C ASN A 69 17.29 2.05 15.63
N THR A 70 16.13 2.69 15.77
CA THR A 70 15.73 3.42 16.98
C THR A 70 14.75 2.62 17.84
N PHE A 71 14.39 1.40 17.44
CA PHE A 71 13.49 0.53 18.20
C PHE A 71 14.28 -0.33 19.16
N ASN A 72 13.80 -0.48 20.40
CA ASN A 72 14.50 -1.30 21.39
C ASN A 72 14.37 -2.80 21.09
N ASN A 73 13.26 -3.21 20.48
CA ASN A 73 12.95 -4.60 20.18
C ASN A 73 11.89 -4.71 19.06
N TYR A 74 11.61 -5.94 18.64
CA TYR A 74 10.65 -6.24 17.57
C TYR A 74 9.21 -5.80 17.89
N ASN A 75 8.77 -5.93 19.14
CA ASN A 75 7.41 -5.54 19.51
C ASN A 75 7.25 -4.02 19.45
N ASP A 76 8.26 -3.25 19.84
CA ASP A 76 8.26 -1.79 19.71
C ASP A 76 8.17 -1.38 18.23
N TYR A 77 8.95 -2.04 17.37
CA TYR A 77 8.90 -1.85 15.92
C TYR A 77 7.49 -2.16 15.38
N LEU A 78 6.94 -3.31 15.72
CA LEU A 78 5.64 -3.77 15.23
C LEU A 78 4.50 -2.83 15.70
N ASN A 79 4.49 -2.50 16.99
CA ASN A 79 3.49 -1.59 17.58
C ASN A 79 3.55 -0.19 16.95
N ASN A 80 4.74 0.29 16.60
CA ASN A 80 4.86 1.59 15.92
C ASN A 80 4.14 1.62 14.58
N TYR A 81 4.20 0.54 13.79
CA TYR A 81 3.54 0.46 12.48
C TYR A 81 2.05 0.09 12.57
N LEU A 82 1.65 -0.70 13.57
CA LEU A 82 0.24 -0.97 13.88
C LEU A 82 -0.51 0.31 14.29
N HIS A 83 0.15 1.22 14.99
CA HIS A 83 -0.44 2.46 15.52
C HIS A 83 0.17 3.72 14.89
N PHE A 84 0.63 3.62 13.64
CA PHE A 84 1.35 4.70 12.96
C PHE A 84 0.54 6.00 12.92
N GLY A 85 -0.76 5.90 12.61
CA GLY A 85 -1.69 7.04 12.56
C GLY A 85 -1.85 7.68 13.93
N THR A 86 -2.05 6.89 14.98
CA THR A 86 -2.11 7.37 16.38
C THR A 86 -0.81 8.07 16.78
N ASN A 87 0.34 7.52 16.42
CA ASN A 87 1.65 8.09 16.73
C ASN A 87 1.89 9.43 16.01
N LYS A 88 1.40 9.58 14.77
CA LYS A 88 1.59 10.78 13.94
C LYS A 88 0.51 11.86 14.09
N TYR A 89 -0.73 11.47 14.40
CA TYR A 89 -1.91 12.35 14.36
C TYR A 89 -2.77 12.29 15.62
N GLY A 90 -2.49 11.35 16.54
CA GLY A 90 -3.24 11.19 17.79
C GLY A 90 -3.09 12.39 18.74
N PRO A 91 -3.86 12.42 19.84
CA PRO A 91 -3.85 13.52 20.81
C PRO A 91 -2.48 13.81 21.43
N LEU A 92 -1.63 12.79 21.56
CA LEU A 92 -0.29 12.89 22.13
C LEU A 92 0.78 13.30 21.09
N SER A 93 0.42 13.36 19.81
CA SER A 93 1.32 13.85 18.76
C SER A 93 1.33 15.38 18.72
N LYS A 94 2.40 15.96 18.15
CA LYS A 94 2.46 17.41 17.90
C LYS A 94 1.40 17.90 16.90
N ARG A 95 0.81 16.98 16.12
CA ARG A 95 -0.23 17.28 15.12
C ARG A 95 0.18 18.34 14.08
N ASP A 96 1.47 18.56 13.91
CA ASP A 96 2.10 19.54 13.04
C ASP A 96 2.19 19.03 11.59
N HIS A 97 2.53 17.75 11.43
CA HIS A 97 2.61 17.11 10.14
C HIS A 97 1.21 16.87 9.55
N LYS A 98 1.03 17.17 8.26
CA LYS A 98 -0.21 16.95 7.51
C LYS A 98 0.13 16.43 6.12
N SER A 99 0.03 15.13 5.92
CA SER A 99 0.34 14.47 4.65
C SER A 99 -0.80 14.71 3.63
N PRO A 100 -0.52 15.33 2.47
CA PRO A 100 -1.52 15.42 1.39
C PRO A 100 -1.95 14.04 0.89
N PHE A 101 -1.07 13.05 0.99
CA PHE A 101 -1.33 11.67 0.62
C PHE A 101 -2.36 11.02 1.55
N ASP A 102 -2.26 11.20 2.86
CA ASP A 102 -3.20 10.59 3.81
C ASP A 102 -4.60 11.24 3.68
N HIS A 103 -4.65 12.55 3.43
CA HIS A 103 -5.89 13.22 3.07
C HIS A 103 -6.51 12.73 1.77
N LYS A 104 -5.68 12.35 0.79
CA LYS A 104 -6.15 11.73 -0.44
C LYS A 104 -6.73 10.35 -0.16
N GLN A 105 -6.12 9.56 0.72
CA GLN A 105 -6.67 8.27 1.14
C GLN A 105 -8.04 8.42 1.82
N ILE A 106 -8.22 9.41 2.71
CA ILE A 106 -9.53 9.68 3.33
C ILE A 106 -10.60 9.90 2.25
N ARG A 107 -10.33 10.79 1.29
CA ARG A 107 -11.28 11.07 0.21
C ARG A 107 -11.52 9.87 -0.70
N PHE A 108 -10.50 9.06 -0.95
CA PHE A 108 -10.60 7.86 -1.78
C PHE A 108 -11.43 6.76 -1.10
N LEU A 109 -11.27 6.57 0.21
CA LEU A 109 -11.87 5.47 0.96
C LEU A 109 -13.23 5.81 1.57
N LYS A 110 -13.53 7.09 1.81
CA LYS A 110 -14.82 7.53 2.39
C LYS A 110 -16.05 6.96 1.66
N PRO A 111 -16.11 6.90 0.31
CA PRO A 111 -17.25 6.33 -0.40
C PRO A 111 -17.55 4.86 -0.09
N LEU A 112 -16.54 4.07 0.29
CA LEU A 112 -16.70 2.65 0.58
C LEU A 112 -17.60 2.43 1.80
N GLY A 113 -17.62 3.37 2.74
CA GLY A 113 -18.48 3.30 3.94
C GLY A 113 -18.03 2.29 4.98
N ILE A 114 -16.77 1.83 4.92
CA ILE A 114 -16.19 0.80 5.80
C ILE A 114 -15.55 1.46 7.03
N LEU A 115 -14.87 2.58 6.83
CA LEU A 115 -14.13 3.26 7.90
C LEU A 115 -15.03 4.29 8.60
N PRO A 116 -14.95 4.41 9.94
CA PRO A 116 -15.81 5.29 10.75
C PRO A 116 -15.33 6.75 10.71
N PHE A 117 -15.33 7.35 9.52
CA PHE A 117 -15.00 8.76 9.36
C PHE A 117 -16.05 9.66 9.99
N LYS A 118 -15.61 10.76 10.60
CA LYS A 118 -16.45 11.78 11.25
C LYS A 118 -16.35 13.09 10.50
N GLU A 119 -17.48 13.75 10.24
CA GLU A 119 -17.47 15.09 9.66
C GLU A 119 -16.80 16.09 10.61
N GLY A 120 -16.01 17.02 10.08
CA GLY A 120 -15.33 18.06 10.85
C GLY A 120 -14.09 17.62 11.66
N ASP A 121 -13.93 16.33 12.00
CA ASP A 121 -12.78 15.86 12.77
C ASP A 121 -11.64 15.35 11.90
N LYS A 122 -10.80 16.29 11.47
CA LYS A 122 -9.66 16.04 10.58
C LYS A 122 -8.64 15.04 11.18
N TYR A 123 -8.29 15.15 12.46
CA TYR A 123 -7.25 14.32 13.05
C TYR A 123 -7.76 12.92 13.36
N HIS A 124 -9.00 12.79 13.85
CA HIS A 124 -9.66 11.49 13.97
C HIS A 124 -9.67 10.75 12.63
N ASN A 125 -10.01 11.44 11.54
CA ASN A 125 -10.02 10.81 10.22
C ASN A 125 -8.63 10.42 9.72
N LEU A 126 -7.57 11.16 10.08
CA LEU A 126 -6.19 10.79 9.75
C LEU A 126 -5.71 9.57 10.54
N VAL A 127 -6.03 9.49 11.83
CA VAL A 127 -5.78 8.27 12.61
C VAL A 127 -6.56 7.10 12.02
N THR A 128 -7.86 7.30 11.79
CA THR A 128 -8.78 6.27 11.28
C THR A 128 -8.34 5.73 9.91
N VAL A 129 -7.96 6.60 8.97
CA VAL A 129 -7.56 6.13 7.63
C VAL A 129 -6.26 5.33 7.67
N ILE A 130 -5.40 5.51 8.68
CA ILE A 130 -4.12 4.81 8.75
C ILE A 130 -4.27 3.54 9.57
N ASP A 131 -4.80 3.63 10.79
CA ASP A 131 -4.77 2.53 11.75
C ASP A 131 -5.88 1.49 11.51
N ASN A 132 -7.04 1.89 10.98
CA ASN A 132 -8.20 0.99 10.83
C ASN A 132 -8.26 0.26 9.47
N LYS A 133 -7.26 0.47 8.62
CA LYS A 133 -7.09 -0.28 7.38
C LYS A 133 -5.72 -0.95 7.39
N LEU A 134 -5.53 -1.93 6.52
CA LEU A 134 -4.20 -2.41 6.22
C LEU A 134 -3.66 -1.67 4.98
N GLN A 135 -2.49 -1.05 5.09
CA GLN A 135 -1.70 -0.67 3.92
C GLN A 135 -0.43 -1.52 3.93
N ILE A 136 -0.22 -2.34 2.89
CA ILE A 136 1.00 -3.13 2.69
C ILE A 136 1.80 -2.50 1.55
N GLU A 137 3.12 -2.47 1.70
CA GLU A 137 4.03 -2.07 0.63
C GLU A 137 4.51 -3.31 -0.15
N LEU A 138 4.46 -3.27 -1.48
CA LEU A 138 4.98 -4.34 -2.34
C LEU A 138 6.44 -4.61 -2.00
N VAL A 139 7.28 -3.57 -2.05
CA VAL A 139 8.67 -3.64 -1.58
C VAL A 139 8.76 -2.84 -0.28
N PRO A 140 9.15 -3.45 0.86
CA PRO A 140 9.17 -2.77 2.16
C PRO A 140 10.35 -1.79 2.32
N TYR A 141 11.16 -1.59 1.29
CA TYR A 141 12.37 -0.78 1.32
C TYR A 141 12.15 0.62 0.74
N GLY A 142 12.65 1.63 1.44
CA GLY A 142 12.42 3.02 1.06
C GLY A 142 13.16 3.44 -0.21
N SER A 143 12.49 4.15 -1.13
CA SER A 143 13.18 4.78 -2.26
C SER A 143 12.57 6.13 -2.66
N PRO A 144 13.31 7.00 -3.37
CA PRO A 144 12.77 8.30 -3.79
C PRO A 144 11.59 8.16 -4.76
N GLU A 145 11.61 7.10 -5.57
CA GLU A 145 10.62 6.76 -6.58
C GLU A 145 10.56 5.25 -6.79
N PHE A 146 9.47 4.76 -7.39
CA PHE A 146 9.31 3.38 -7.80
C PHE A 146 9.35 3.28 -9.33
N ASN A 147 10.49 2.85 -9.88
CA ASN A 147 10.70 2.70 -11.31
C ASN A 147 10.60 1.22 -11.70
N PHE A 148 9.40 0.81 -12.08
CA PHE A 148 9.10 -0.58 -12.46
C PHE A 148 10.01 -1.13 -13.57
N ALA A 149 10.33 -0.32 -14.59
CA ALA A 149 11.19 -0.74 -15.70
C ALA A 149 12.65 -0.98 -15.25
N LYS A 150 13.11 -0.23 -14.25
CA LYS A 150 14.45 -0.40 -13.66
C LYS A 150 14.51 -1.60 -12.71
N ILE A 151 13.45 -1.86 -11.96
CA ILE A 151 13.42 -2.94 -10.96
C ILE A 151 13.25 -4.31 -11.63
N GLY A 152 12.41 -4.41 -12.66
CA GLY A 152 12.11 -5.68 -13.34
C GLY A 152 11.02 -6.49 -12.64
N THR A 153 10.20 -7.18 -13.44
CA THR A 153 9.06 -7.98 -12.97
C THR A 153 9.53 -9.16 -12.12
N GLU A 154 10.56 -9.87 -12.59
CA GLU A 154 11.13 -11.05 -11.98
C GLU A 154 11.65 -10.81 -10.56
N ASN A 155 12.10 -9.58 -10.28
CA ASN A 155 12.59 -9.18 -8.96
C ASN A 155 11.46 -8.84 -7.99
N LEU A 156 10.25 -8.62 -8.50
CA LEU A 156 9.06 -8.27 -7.72
C LEU A 156 8.18 -9.47 -7.40
N ILE A 157 8.26 -10.57 -8.17
CA ILE A 157 7.46 -11.78 -7.95
C ILE A 157 7.56 -12.31 -6.51
N PRO A 158 8.75 -12.44 -5.88
CA PRO A 158 8.82 -12.93 -4.51
C PRO A 158 8.05 -12.06 -3.51
N PHE A 159 7.95 -10.76 -3.77
CA PHE A 159 7.19 -9.84 -2.94
C PHE A 159 5.68 -9.95 -3.20
N VAL A 160 5.27 -10.16 -4.46
CA VAL A 160 3.87 -10.45 -4.81
C VAL A 160 3.40 -11.70 -4.10
N ASP A 161 4.15 -12.80 -4.16
CA ASP A 161 3.79 -14.08 -3.52
C ASP A 161 3.56 -13.91 -2.01
N ARG A 162 4.47 -13.22 -1.31
CA ARG A 162 4.33 -12.94 0.14
C ARG A 162 3.05 -12.20 0.46
N ILE A 163 2.69 -11.22 -0.37
CA ILE A 163 1.46 -10.43 -0.19
C ILE A 163 0.25 -11.29 -0.45
N LEU A 164 0.22 -12.09 -1.51
CA LEU A 164 -0.91 -12.97 -1.82
C LEU A 164 -1.16 -13.99 -0.70
N VAL A 165 -0.10 -14.61 -0.17
CA VAL A 165 -0.18 -15.49 1.02
C VAL A 165 -0.81 -14.75 2.20
N HIS A 166 -0.38 -13.53 2.49
CA HIS A 166 -0.93 -12.75 3.59
C HIS A 166 -2.40 -12.34 3.37
N LEU A 167 -2.76 -11.95 2.15
CA LEU A 167 -4.13 -11.60 1.79
C LEU A 167 -5.07 -12.80 1.93
N LEU A 168 -4.60 -14.02 1.65
CA LEU A 168 -5.36 -15.26 1.77
C LEU A 168 -5.46 -15.83 3.18
N ALA A 169 -4.68 -15.32 4.13
CA ALA A 169 -4.69 -15.79 5.52
C ALA A 169 -6.01 -15.46 6.24
N GLN A 170 -6.84 -14.58 5.67
CA GLN A 170 -8.02 -14.03 6.31
C GLN A 170 -8.97 -13.44 5.27
N LYS A 171 -10.27 -13.47 5.55
CA LYS A 171 -11.28 -12.90 4.67
C LYS A 171 -11.15 -11.37 4.66
N ARG A 172 -11.15 -10.79 3.47
CA ARG A 172 -11.17 -9.33 3.25
C ARG A 172 -12.43 -8.93 2.50
N ASP A 173 -12.97 -7.77 2.82
CA ASP A 173 -14.09 -7.20 2.08
C ASP A 173 -13.58 -6.45 0.84
N TYR A 174 -12.44 -5.76 0.96
CA TYR A 174 -11.82 -5.00 -0.13
C TYR A 174 -10.31 -5.22 -0.18
N ILE A 175 -9.82 -5.63 -1.35
CA ILE A 175 -8.40 -5.66 -1.69
C ILE A 175 -8.17 -4.74 -2.89
N ILE A 176 -7.36 -3.70 -2.71
CA ILE A 176 -7.13 -2.67 -3.71
C ILE A 176 -5.62 -2.57 -3.99
N PHE A 177 -5.22 -2.96 -5.20
CA PHE A 177 -3.86 -2.79 -5.69
C PHE A 177 -3.68 -1.38 -6.29
N CYS A 178 -2.89 -0.56 -5.63
CA CYS A 178 -2.77 0.87 -5.89
C CYS A 178 -1.68 1.21 -6.92
N GLY A 179 -1.98 1.03 -8.20
CA GLY A 179 -1.14 1.53 -9.29
C GLY A 179 -1.10 0.63 -10.51
N LYS A 180 -0.77 1.21 -11.67
CA LYS A 180 -0.76 0.49 -12.96
C LYS A 180 0.27 -0.65 -13.03
N VAL A 181 1.30 -0.63 -12.18
CA VAL A 181 2.35 -1.65 -12.17
C VAL A 181 1.81 -3.02 -11.76
N PHE A 182 0.70 -3.06 -11.02
CA PHE A 182 0.07 -4.31 -10.63
C PHE A 182 -0.60 -5.07 -11.78
N ILE A 183 -0.88 -4.40 -12.91
CA ILE A 183 -1.47 -5.06 -14.08
C ILE A 183 -0.54 -6.17 -14.59
N PRO A 184 0.70 -5.89 -15.04
CA PRO A 184 1.60 -6.95 -15.48
C PRO A 184 2.06 -7.86 -14.34
N LEU A 185 2.18 -7.35 -13.09
CA LEU A 185 2.64 -8.16 -11.95
C LEU A 185 1.66 -9.26 -11.56
N LEU A 186 0.36 -8.98 -11.61
CA LEU A 186 -0.67 -9.93 -11.20
C LEU A 186 -1.14 -10.84 -12.33
N GLN A 187 -0.78 -10.54 -13.58
CA GLN A 187 -1.20 -11.30 -14.76
C GLN A 187 -1.03 -12.83 -14.62
N PRO A 188 0.07 -13.36 -14.07
CA PRO A 188 0.24 -14.81 -13.91
C PRO A 188 -0.79 -15.47 -12.98
N TYR A 189 -1.44 -14.69 -12.10
CA TYR A 189 -2.38 -15.18 -11.10
C TYR A 189 -3.84 -14.90 -11.48
N ILE A 190 -4.10 -14.04 -12.47
CA ILE A 190 -5.45 -13.64 -12.87
C ILE A 190 -6.15 -14.80 -13.61
N ILE A 191 -7.29 -15.22 -13.08
CA ILE A 191 -8.20 -16.19 -13.73
C ILE A 191 -9.44 -15.54 -14.34
N GLN A 192 -9.76 -14.30 -13.93
CA GLN A 192 -10.85 -13.51 -14.48
C GLN A 192 -10.53 -12.02 -14.34
N GLU A 193 -10.82 -11.24 -15.37
CA GLU A 193 -10.56 -9.80 -15.39
C GLU A 193 -11.67 -9.06 -16.13
N LYS A 194 -12.03 -7.87 -15.63
CA LYS A 194 -12.82 -6.89 -16.35
C LYS A 194 -12.31 -5.48 -16.13
N VAL A 195 -12.05 -4.78 -17.24
CA VAL A 195 -11.68 -3.37 -17.24
C VAL A 195 -12.95 -2.52 -17.34
N HIS A 196 -13.15 -1.65 -16.35
CA HIS A 196 -14.23 -0.68 -16.32
C HIS A 196 -13.68 0.71 -16.63
N SER A 197 -13.98 1.23 -17.81
CA SER A 197 -13.56 2.57 -18.26
C SER A 197 -14.65 3.61 -18.00
N PHE A 198 -14.27 4.79 -17.49
CA PHE A 198 -15.19 5.88 -17.20
C PHE A 198 -14.50 7.25 -17.18
N LYS A 199 -15.30 8.31 -17.30
CA LYS A 199 -14.87 9.70 -17.07
C LYS A 199 -15.20 10.12 -15.63
N LEU A 200 -14.36 10.99 -15.07
CA LEU A 200 -14.66 11.68 -13.80
C LEU A 200 -15.14 13.10 -14.10
N LEU A 201 -16.01 13.64 -13.25
CA LEU A 201 -16.50 15.02 -13.32
C LEU A 201 -15.64 15.95 -12.46
N LYS A 202 -15.01 16.92 -13.11
CA LYS A 202 -14.23 17.98 -12.45
C LYS A 202 -15.16 18.96 -11.73
N LYS A 203 -14.55 19.85 -10.92
CA LYS A 203 -15.29 20.90 -10.18
C LYS A 203 -16.02 21.90 -11.10
N ASP A 204 -15.54 22.09 -12.32
CA ASP A 204 -16.17 22.94 -13.35
C ASP A 204 -17.29 22.23 -14.11
N GLY A 205 -17.70 21.03 -13.67
CA GLY A 205 -18.71 20.20 -14.31
C GLY A 205 -18.23 19.47 -15.56
N LYS A 206 -17.01 19.75 -16.05
CA LYS A 206 -16.47 19.11 -17.26
C LYS A 206 -15.93 17.71 -16.94
N SER A 207 -15.99 16.83 -17.93
CA SER A 207 -15.34 15.52 -17.84
C SER A 207 -13.81 15.61 -17.87
N THR A 208 -13.13 14.62 -17.29
CA THR A 208 -11.69 14.42 -17.48
C THR A 208 -11.35 14.16 -18.94
N VAL A 209 -10.19 14.63 -19.40
CA VAL A 209 -9.75 14.42 -20.78
C VAL A 209 -9.52 12.93 -21.04
N HIS A 210 -8.78 12.27 -20.15
CA HIS A 210 -8.51 10.83 -20.22
C HIS A 210 -9.51 10.02 -19.41
N ASP A 211 -9.67 8.77 -19.82
CA ASP A 211 -10.44 7.78 -19.08
C ASP A 211 -9.70 7.35 -17.82
N PHE A 212 -10.49 7.03 -16.81
CA PHE A 212 -10.09 6.35 -15.61
C PHE A 212 -10.52 4.89 -15.70
N HIS A 213 -9.79 4.03 -15.00
CA HIS A 213 -10.01 2.59 -15.05
C HIS A 213 -10.15 2.04 -13.63
N VAL A 214 -11.09 1.12 -13.44
CA VAL A 214 -11.05 0.14 -12.35
C VAL A 214 -10.97 -1.22 -13.01
N ILE A 215 -10.03 -2.06 -12.58
CA ILE A 215 -9.88 -3.39 -13.15
C ILE A 215 -10.28 -4.38 -12.07
N SER A 216 -11.43 -5.00 -12.22
CA SER A 216 -11.91 -6.05 -11.32
C SER A 216 -11.22 -7.35 -11.68
N ILE A 217 -10.56 -7.97 -10.72
CA ILE A 217 -9.78 -9.18 -10.94
C ILE A 217 -10.19 -10.27 -9.97
N LYS A 218 -10.14 -11.51 -10.45
CA LYS A 218 -10.14 -12.71 -9.64
C LYS A 218 -8.80 -13.39 -9.81
N LEU A 219 -8.06 -13.55 -8.72
CA LEU A 219 -6.77 -14.22 -8.69
C LEU A 219 -6.93 -15.65 -8.17
N LYS A 220 -6.11 -16.58 -8.64
CA LYS A 220 -5.93 -17.91 -8.05
C LYS A 220 -4.53 -18.06 -7.49
N TYR A 221 -4.41 -18.49 -6.24
CA TYR A 221 -3.15 -18.75 -5.56
C TYR A 221 -3.34 -19.86 -4.51
N ASP A 222 -2.52 -20.91 -4.56
CA ASP A 222 -2.62 -22.10 -3.69
C ASP A 222 -4.07 -22.62 -3.49
N ASP A 223 -4.75 -22.88 -4.61
CA ASP A 223 -6.15 -23.34 -4.70
C ASP A 223 -7.23 -22.43 -4.10
N LYS A 224 -6.86 -21.21 -3.69
CA LYS A 224 -7.80 -20.21 -3.20
C LYS A 224 -7.98 -19.08 -4.21
N ASP A 225 -9.18 -18.54 -4.20
CA ASP A 225 -9.55 -17.41 -5.04
C ASP A 225 -9.52 -16.10 -4.24
N ILE A 226 -8.99 -15.04 -4.84
CA ILE A 226 -9.02 -13.68 -4.30
C ILE A 226 -9.81 -12.81 -5.25
N THR A 227 -10.84 -12.13 -4.75
CA THR A 227 -11.46 -11.02 -5.48
C THR A 227 -10.77 -9.73 -5.06
N ALA A 228 -10.33 -8.94 -6.03
CA ALA A 228 -9.65 -7.68 -5.80
C ALA A 228 -9.95 -6.70 -6.93
N VAL A 229 -9.46 -5.46 -6.78
CA VAL A 229 -9.41 -4.49 -7.86
C VAL A 229 -8.00 -3.92 -8.01
N ILE A 230 -7.60 -3.63 -9.24
CA ILE A 230 -6.47 -2.75 -9.53
C ILE A 230 -7.03 -1.35 -9.75
N ALA A 231 -6.39 -0.37 -9.12
CA ALA A 231 -6.68 1.05 -9.25
C ALA A 231 -5.50 1.75 -9.98
N PRO A 232 -5.39 1.66 -11.32
CA PRO A 232 -4.17 2.02 -12.04
C PRO A 232 -3.76 3.48 -11.87
N GLN A 233 -4.76 4.37 -11.82
CA GLN A 233 -4.58 5.82 -11.68
C GLN A 233 -4.54 6.30 -10.22
N PHE A 234 -4.47 5.41 -9.23
CA PHE A 234 -4.46 5.81 -7.81
C PHE A 234 -3.33 6.81 -7.51
N ALA A 235 -2.14 6.68 -8.10
CA ALA A 235 -1.03 7.60 -7.86
C ALA A 235 -1.18 9.00 -8.52
N LYS A 236 -2.11 9.15 -9.47
CA LYS A 236 -2.31 10.42 -10.21
C LYS A 236 -2.68 11.57 -9.25
N GLN A 237 -2.40 12.81 -9.64
CA GLN A 237 -2.74 13.99 -8.86
C GLN A 237 -3.78 14.83 -9.59
N GLY A 238 -4.46 15.73 -8.86
CA GLY A 238 -5.35 16.73 -9.44
C GLY A 238 -6.68 16.19 -10.03
N TYR A 239 -7.10 14.98 -9.68
CA TYR A 239 -8.38 14.42 -10.13
C TYR A 239 -9.42 14.30 -9.00
N PRO A 240 -10.72 14.17 -9.32
CA PRO A 240 -11.81 13.95 -8.35
C PRO A 240 -11.70 12.58 -7.64
N VAL A 241 -10.79 12.47 -6.67
CA VAL A 241 -10.45 11.17 -6.04
C VAL A 241 -11.62 10.50 -5.31
N SER A 242 -12.58 11.26 -4.78
CA SER A 242 -13.79 10.69 -4.15
C SER A 242 -14.65 9.94 -5.17
N GLN A 243 -14.89 10.53 -6.35
CA GLN A 243 -15.63 9.86 -7.43
C GLN A 243 -14.89 8.60 -7.91
N TYR A 244 -13.55 8.61 -7.91
CA TYR A 244 -12.79 7.42 -8.21
C TYR A 244 -12.99 6.31 -7.17
N GLY A 245 -13.06 6.67 -5.88
CA GLY A 245 -13.44 5.74 -4.79
C GLY A 245 -14.87 5.20 -4.93
N GLU A 246 -15.82 6.02 -5.39
CA GLU A 246 -17.19 5.56 -5.72
C GLU A 246 -17.17 4.51 -6.84
N MET A 247 -16.34 4.69 -7.86
CA MET A 247 -16.20 3.70 -8.94
C MET A 247 -15.55 2.41 -8.46
N ILE A 248 -14.60 2.47 -7.51
CA ILE A 248 -14.05 1.27 -6.85
C ILE A 248 -15.17 0.49 -6.17
N LYS A 249 -15.99 1.15 -5.34
CA LYS A 249 -17.15 0.53 -4.69
C LYS A 249 -18.13 -0.06 -5.70
N LYS A 250 -18.43 0.67 -6.77
CA LYS A 250 -19.39 0.26 -7.81
C LYS A 250 -18.94 -1.00 -8.56
N TYR A 251 -17.65 -1.13 -8.85
CA TYR A 251 -17.14 -2.18 -9.73
C TYR A 251 -16.47 -3.35 -9.00
N TYR A 252 -16.26 -3.25 -7.68
CA TYR A 252 -15.66 -4.33 -6.89
C TYR A 252 -16.45 -5.65 -7.04
N GLY A 253 -15.79 -6.71 -7.50
CA GLY A 253 -16.41 -8.01 -7.75
C GLY A 253 -17.35 -8.09 -8.96
N ILE A 254 -17.39 -7.05 -9.81
CA ILE A 254 -18.18 -7.05 -11.05
C ILE A 254 -17.29 -7.46 -12.23
N PHE A 255 -17.61 -8.62 -12.82
CA PHE A 255 -16.92 -9.20 -13.96
C PHE A 255 -17.78 -9.22 -15.23
#